data_AF-W5LX91-F1
#
_entry.id   AF-W5LX91-F1
#
_cell.length_a   1.000
_cell.length_b   1.000
_cell.length_c   1.000
_cell.angle_alpha   90.00
_cell.angle_beta   90.00
_cell.angle_gamma   90.00
#
_symmetry.space_group_name_H-M   'P 1'
#
loop_
_entity.id
_entity.type
_entity.pdbx_description
1 polymer ?
#
loop_
_entity_poly.entity_id
_entity_poly.type
_entity_poly.pdbx_seq_one_letter_code
_entity_poly.pdbx_strand_id
1 'polypeptide(L)'
;MGFVINAIYAMAHGLHDMHHKLCSGHTGLCDAMNPIDGSKLLEFLLNTSFTGISGEEVRFDEKGDTLGRYDIMNLQYVEPGHYDYINVGSWHEGNLNIDDYRIQMNRSGMVRSVCSEPCSKGEIKVIRKGEVSCCWICTACKDNEYVQDEFTCKACDLGWWPDEELEGMCSF
;
A
#
# COMPACT_ATOMS: atom_id res chain seq x y z
N MET A 1 -20.80 -12.28 1.21
CA MET A 1 -21.49 -12.71 -0.02
C MET A 1 -21.66 -11.59 -1.06
N GLY A 2 -21.20 -10.36 -0.81
CA GLY A 2 -21.47 -9.23 -1.72
C GLY A 2 -20.83 -9.35 -3.11
N PHE A 3 -19.62 -9.91 -3.22
CA PHE A 3 -18.95 -10.08 -4.51
C PHE A 3 -19.72 -10.95 -5.50
N VAL A 4 -20.37 -12.03 -5.02
CA VAL A 4 -21.17 -12.91 -5.88
C VAL A 4 -22.41 -12.18 -6.39
N ILE A 5 -23.04 -11.37 -5.54
CA ILE A 5 -24.21 -10.57 -5.91
C ILE A 5 -23.80 -9.50 -6.93
N ASN A 6 -22.70 -8.79 -6.68
CA ASN A 6 -22.15 -7.81 -7.61
C ASN A 6 -21.78 -8.43 -8.96
N ALA A 7 -21.26 -9.67 -8.99
CA ALA A 7 -20.98 -10.38 -10.25
C ALA A 7 -22.25 -10.67 -11.05
N ILE A 8 -23.34 -11.05 -10.38
CA ILE A 8 -24.65 -11.24 -11.03
C ILE A 8 -25.17 -9.90 -11.58
N TYR A 9 -25.05 -8.82 -10.81
CA TYR A 9 -25.44 -7.48 -11.26
C TYR A 9 -24.58 -6.99 -12.43
N ALA A 10 -23.27 -7.26 -12.44
CA ALA A 10 -22.39 -6.92 -13.56
C ALA A 10 -22.88 -7.58 -14.86
N MET A 11 -23.23 -8.86 -14.80
CA MET A 11 -23.81 -9.57 -15.94
C MET A 11 -25.17 -8.98 -16.37
N ALA A 12 -26.02 -8.63 -15.40
CA ALA A 12 -27.32 -8.02 -15.68
C ALA A 12 -27.20 -6.64 -16.33
N HIS A 13 -26.31 -5.79 -15.81
CA HIS A 13 -26.02 -4.47 -16.38
C HIS A 13 -25.40 -4.57 -17.77
N GLY A 14 -24.43 -5.47 -17.98
CA GLY A 14 -23.83 -5.67 -19.30
C GLY A 14 -24.84 -6.14 -20.35
N LEU A 15 -25.75 -7.06 -20.00
CA LEU A 15 -26.84 -7.49 -20.88
C LEU A 15 -27.86 -6.36 -21.12
N HIS A 16 -28.13 -5.54 -20.10
CA HIS A 16 -29.03 -4.40 -20.22
C HIS A 16 -28.48 -3.34 -21.17
N ASP A 17 -27.20 -2.99 -21.05
CA ASP A 17 -26.53 -2.00 -21.91
C ASP A 17 -26.44 -2.51 -23.36
N MET A 18 -26.16 -3.80 -23.54
CA MET A 18 -26.20 -4.47 -24.84
C MET A 18 -27.59 -4.42 -25.46
N HIS A 19 -28.64 -4.73 -24.68
CA HIS A 19 -30.03 -4.68 -25.12
C HIS A 19 -30.46 -3.27 -25.48
N HIS A 20 -30.11 -2.29 -24.66
CA HIS A 20 -30.46 -0.90 -24.92
C HIS A 20 -29.86 -0.38 -26.23
N LYS A 21 -28.62 -0.81 -26.56
CA LYS A 21 -27.91 -0.41 -27.78
C LYS A 21 -28.32 -1.19 -29.03
N LEU A 22 -28.63 -2.49 -28.93
CA LEU A 22 -28.93 -3.34 -30.09
C LEU A 22 -30.43 -3.50 -30.36
N CYS A 23 -31.26 -3.43 -29.32
CA CYS A 23 -32.70 -3.68 -29.36
C CYS A 23 -33.49 -2.46 -28.84
N SER A 24 -33.05 -1.24 -29.16
CA SER A 24 -33.69 -0.01 -28.67
C SER A 24 -35.20 -0.01 -28.95
N GLY A 25 -36.01 0.19 -27.91
CA GLY A 25 -37.48 0.22 -28.02
C GLY A 25 -38.18 -1.14 -28.17
N HIS A 26 -37.46 -2.26 -28.14
CA HIS A 26 -38.06 -3.60 -28.10
C HIS A 26 -38.20 -4.11 -26.66
N THR A 27 -39.29 -4.82 -26.37
CA THR A 27 -39.46 -5.55 -25.11
C THR A 27 -38.97 -6.98 -25.28
N GLY A 28 -37.99 -7.41 -24.47
CA GLY A 28 -37.36 -8.73 -24.61
C GLY A 28 -36.27 -8.77 -25.69
N LEU A 29 -35.82 -9.99 -26.04
CA LEU A 29 -34.73 -10.18 -27.02
C LEU A 29 -35.21 -9.89 -28.44
N CYS A 30 -34.39 -9.13 -29.19
CA CYS A 30 -34.57 -8.93 -30.63
C CYS A 30 -33.62 -9.86 -31.42
N ASP A 31 -33.80 -9.94 -32.75
CA ASP A 31 -33.00 -10.81 -33.62
C ASP A 31 -31.49 -10.52 -33.54
N ALA A 32 -31.09 -9.27 -33.26
CA ALA A 32 -29.69 -8.90 -33.11
C ALA A 32 -29.00 -9.49 -31.86
N MET A 33 -29.77 -10.00 -30.90
CA MET A 33 -29.29 -10.70 -29.70
C MET A 33 -29.65 -12.20 -29.71
N ASN A 34 -30.09 -12.75 -30.84
CA ASN A 34 -30.49 -14.15 -30.96
C ASN A 34 -29.76 -14.85 -32.14
N PRO A 35 -28.61 -15.51 -31.91
CA PRO A 35 -27.95 -15.74 -30.63
C PRO A 35 -27.11 -14.55 -30.14
N ILE A 36 -26.78 -14.53 -28.84
CA ILE A 36 -25.89 -13.52 -28.25
C ILE A 36 -24.45 -13.80 -28.68
N ASP A 37 -23.80 -12.77 -29.22
CA ASP A 37 -22.36 -12.78 -29.52
C ASP A 37 -21.56 -12.48 -28.24
N GLY A 38 -20.79 -13.48 -27.77
CA GLY A 38 -20.00 -13.38 -26.55
C GLY A 38 -18.89 -12.33 -26.62
N SER A 39 -18.32 -12.08 -27.80
CA SER A 39 -17.28 -11.06 -27.97
C SER A 39 -17.87 -9.66 -27.80
N LYS A 40 -19.06 -9.41 -28.34
CA LYS A 40 -19.78 -8.15 -28.11
C LYS A 40 -20.19 -8.00 -26.65
N LEU A 41 -20.69 -9.07 -26.02
CA LEU A 41 -21.08 -9.03 -24.61
C LEU A 41 -19.88 -8.64 -23.73
N LEU A 42 -18.69 -9.16 -24.01
CA LEU A 42 -17.47 -8.79 -23.28
C LEU A 42 -17.17 -7.28 -23.38
N GLU A 43 -17.32 -6.67 -24.55
CA GLU A 43 -17.14 -5.22 -24.73
C GLU A 43 -18.12 -4.39 -23.88
N PHE A 44 -19.37 -4.86 -23.74
CA PHE A 44 -20.34 -4.21 -22.86
C PHE A 44 -19.98 -4.41 -21.40
N LEU A 45 -19.62 -5.64 -20.99
CA LEU A 45 -19.24 -5.95 -19.60
C LEU A 45 -18.07 -5.07 -19.12
N LEU A 46 -17.02 -4.94 -19.94
CA LEU A 46 -15.85 -4.12 -19.60
C LEU A 46 -16.15 -2.62 -19.48
N ASN A 47 -17.18 -2.13 -20.18
CA ASN A 47 -17.59 -0.72 -20.13
C ASN A 47 -18.73 -0.44 -19.14
N THR A 48 -19.18 -1.45 -18.37
CA THR A 48 -20.23 -1.24 -17.37
C THR A 48 -19.70 -0.60 -16.10
N SER A 49 -20.48 0.33 -15.56
CA SER A 49 -20.28 0.92 -14.24
C SER A 49 -21.60 0.98 -13.48
N PHE A 50 -21.63 0.45 -12.26
CA PHE A 50 -22.83 0.44 -11.43
C PHE A 50 -22.48 0.53 -9.94
N THR A 51 -23.47 0.89 -9.11
CA THR A 51 -23.31 0.89 -7.66
C THR A 51 -23.59 -0.51 -7.12
N GLY A 52 -22.57 -1.12 -6.51
CA GLY A 52 -22.65 -2.41 -5.83
C GLY A 52 -23.50 -2.37 -4.57
N ILE A 53 -23.79 -3.54 -4.01
CA ILE A 53 -24.72 -3.66 -2.88
C ILE A 53 -24.23 -3.01 -1.58
N SER A 54 -22.93 -2.74 -1.46
CA SER A 54 -22.32 -2.12 -0.28
C SER A 54 -22.13 -0.60 -0.50
N GLY A 55 -22.70 -0.05 -1.59
CA GLY A 55 -22.62 1.36 -1.97
C GLY A 55 -21.34 1.75 -2.71
N GLU A 56 -20.49 0.79 -3.05
CA GLU A 56 -19.25 0.97 -3.80
C GLU A 56 -19.52 1.08 -5.30
N GLU A 57 -18.72 1.89 -6.02
CA GLU A 57 -18.73 1.89 -7.48
C GLU A 57 -17.98 0.65 -7.99
N VAL A 58 -18.67 -0.20 -8.75
CA VAL A 58 -18.08 -1.35 -9.44
C VAL A 58 -17.85 -0.93 -10.90
N ARG A 59 -16.59 -0.98 -11.31
CA ARG A 59 -16.13 -0.75 -12.68
C ARG A 59 -14.95 -1.68 -12.98
N PHE A 60 -14.71 -1.94 -14.25
CA PHE A 60 -13.63 -2.80 -14.72
C PHE A 60 -12.54 -1.98 -15.40
N ASP A 61 -11.29 -2.38 -15.24
CA ASP A 61 -10.17 -1.85 -16.02
C ASP A 61 -10.07 -2.54 -17.39
N GLU A 62 -9.09 -2.14 -18.20
CA GLU A 62 -8.85 -2.72 -19.54
C GLU A 62 -8.53 -4.23 -19.51
N LYS A 63 -8.16 -4.77 -18.35
CA LYS A 63 -7.85 -6.19 -18.15
C LYS A 63 -9.03 -6.97 -17.57
N GLY A 64 -10.12 -6.30 -17.19
CA GLY A 64 -11.29 -6.90 -16.56
C GLY A 64 -11.18 -7.04 -15.04
N ASP A 65 -10.21 -6.37 -14.41
CA ASP A 65 -10.07 -6.32 -12.96
C ASP A 65 -10.88 -5.15 -12.40
N THR A 66 -11.51 -5.36 -11.24
CA THR A 66 -12.19 -4.29 -10.51
C THR A 66 -11.19 -3.48 -9.68
N LEU A 67 -11.55 -2.24 -9.34
CA LEU A 67 -10.76 -1.44 -8.40
C LEU A 67 -10.48 -2.19 -7.10
N GLY A 68 -9.20 -2.28 -6.73
CA GLY A 68 -8.77 -2.91 -5.49
C GLY A 68 -9.13 -2.08 -4.27
N ARG A 69 -9.87 -2.68 -3.34
CA ARG A 69 -10.14 -2.12 -2.01
C ARG A 69 -9.94 -3.23 -0.99
N TYR A 70 -9.25 -2.92 0.09
CA TYR A 70 -8.93 -3.89 1.14
C TYR A 70 -9.22 -3.30 2.52
N ASP A 71 -9.80 -4.14 3.38
CA ASP A 71 -9.86 -3.87 4.81
C ASP A 71 -8.63 -4.49 5.48
N ILE A 72 -8.04 -3.74 6.42
CA ILE A 72 -6.85 -4.16 7.15
C ILE A 72 -7.31 -4.61 8.54
N MET A 73 -7.11 -5.89 8.80
CA MET A 73 -7.56 -6.52 10.04
C MET A 73 -6.37 -6.84 10.94
N ASN A 74 -6.56 -6.69 12.25
CA ASN A 74 -5.61 -7.09 13.27
C ASN A 74 -6.24 -8.21 14.13
N LEU A 75 -5.49 -9.28 14.39
CA LEU A 75 -5.95 -10.38 15.24
C LEU A 75 -5.72 -10.01 16.71
N GLN A 76 -6.80 -9.73 17.42
CA GLN A 76 -6.79 -9.18 18.77
C GLN A 76 -7.31 -10.19 19.79
N TYR A 77 -6.73 -10.17 20.98
CA TYR A 77 -7.25 -10.87 22.14
C TYR A 77 -8.39 -10.06 22.76
N VAL A 78 -9.61 -10.55 22.58
CA VAL A 78 -10.83 -9.84 23.00
C VAL A 78 -11.33 -10.34 24.36
N GLU A 79 -11.30 -11.66 24.57
CA GLU A 79 -11.78 -12.31 25.79
C GLU A 79 -10.83 -13.42 26.25
N PRO A 80 -10.92 -13.88 27.51
CA PRO A 80 -10.14 -15.00 28.02
C PRO A 80 -10.12 -16.23 27.09
N GLY A 81 -8.99 -16.45 26.42
CA GLY A 81 -8.80 -17.56 25.48
C GLY A 81 -9.42 -17.36 24.08
N HIS A 82 -9.90 -16.17 23.75
CA HIS A 82 -10.56 -15.88 22.47
C HIS A 82 -9.87 -14.74 21.71
N TYR A 83 -9.63 -14.97 20.41
CA TYR A 83 -9.07 -14.00 19.49
C TYR A 83 -10.05 -13.73 18.35
N ASP A 84 -10.15 -12.47 17.95
CA ASP A 84 -11.01 -12.05 16.85
C ASP A 84 -10.30 -11.03 15.94
N TYR A 85 -10.76 -10.93 14.70
CA TYR A 85 -10.25 -9.98 13.72
C TYR A 85 -10.97 -8.64 13.85
N ILE A 86 -10.22 -7.63 14.28
CA ILE A 86 -10.72 -6.26 14.41
C ILE A 86 -10.20 -5.41 13.26
N ASN A 87 -11.10 -4.67 12.61
CA ASN A 87 -10.72 -3.73 11.55
C ASN A 87 -9.94 -2.55 12.14
N VAL A 88 -8.71 -2.36 11.66
CA VAL A 88 -7.79 -1.30 12.07
C VAL A 88 -7.49 -0.30 10.95
N GLY A 89 -8.00 -0.53 9.74
CA GLY A 89 -7.70 0.34 8.61
C GLY A 89 -8.28 -0.12 7.29
N SER A 90 -8.05 0.67 6.26
CA SER A 90 -8.44 0.36 4.90
C SER A 90 -7.40 0.86 3.91
N TRP A 91 -7.36 0.21 2.76
CA TRP A 91 -6.58 0.63 1.62
C TRP A 91 -7.48 0.80 0.41
N HIS A 92 -7.35 1.94 -0.27
CA HIS A 92 -8.12 2.27 -1.45
C HIS A 92 -7.29 3.07 -2.45
N GLU A 93 -7.07 2.53 -3.65
CA GLU A 93 -6.39 3.20 -4.77
C GLU A 93 -5.07 3.88 -4.35
N GLY A 94 -4.22 3.16 -3.60
CA GLY A 94 -2.93 3.66 -3.12
C GLY A 94 -2.99 4.46 -1.81
N ASN A 95 -4.18 4.84 -1.35
CA ASN A 95 -4.35 5.53 -0.08
C ASN A 95 -4.47 4.51 1.05
N LEU A 96 -3.45 4.49 1.92
CA LEU A 96 -3.43 3.67 3.12
C LEU A 96 -3.94 4.50 4.30
N ASN A 97 -5.00 4.02 4.96
CA ASN A 97 -5.51 4.60 6.19
C ASN A 97 -5.47 3.54 7.30
N ILE A 98 -4.64 3.75 8.30
CA ILE A 98 -4.50 2.86 9.46
C ILE A 98 -4.66 3.68 10.73
N ASP A 99 -5.41 3.15 11.68
CA ASP A 99 -5.53 3.69 13.03
C ASP A 99 -4.58 2.93 13.97
N ASP A 100 -3.40 3.49 14.20
CA ASP A 100 -2.36 2.90 15.05
C ASP A 100 -2.84 2.64 16.48
N TYR A 101 -3.82 3.41 16.98
CA TYR A 101 -4.37 3.22 18.33
C TYR A 101 -5.28 2.01 18.45
N ARG A 102 -5.85 1.53 17.33
CA ARG A 102 -6.66 0.32 17.31
C ARG A 102 -5.84 -0.95 17.20
N ILE A 103 -4.54 -0.85 16.91
CA ILE A 103 -3.68 -2.00 16.73
C ILE A 103 -3.28 -2.55 18.10
N GLN A 104 -3.71 -3.77 18.41
CA GLN A 104 -3.22 -4.48 19.59
C GLN A 104 -1.84 -5.09 19.29
N MET A 105 -0.85 -4.68 20.06
CA MET A 105 0.50 -5.25 20.02
C MET A 105 0.75 -6.01 21.33
N ASN A 106 1.40 -7.17 21.23
CA ASN A 106 1.74 -7.99 22.40
C ASN A 106 2.92 -7.41 23.22
N ARG A 107 3.59 -6.38 22.69
CA ARG A 107 4.68 -5.64 23.34
C ARG A 107 4.22 -4.21 23.61
N SER A 108 4.88 -3.52 24.55
CA SER A 108 4.55 -2.17 25.04
C SER A 108 4.63 -1.03 24.00
N GLY A 109 4.75 -1.34 22.71
CA GLY A 109 4.83 -0.38 21.61
C GLY A 109 4.90 -1.05 20.24
N MET A 110 4.85 -0.23 19.19
CA MET A 110 4.98 -0.67 17.81
C MET A 110 6.31 -1.39 17.58
N VAL A 111 6.27 -2.55 16.92
CA VAL A 111 7.46 -3.34 16.65
C VAL A 111 8.27 -2.68 15.54
N ARG A 112 9.52 -2.31 15.85
CA ARG A 112 10.48 -1.85 14.84
C ARG A 112 11.19 -3.07 14.25
N SER A 113 10.94 -3.36 12.99
CA SER A 113 11.59 -4.44 12.23
C SER A 113 12.79 -3.91 11.46
N VAL A 114 13.83 -3.46 12.18
CA VAL A 114 15.08 -2.95 11.60
C VAL A 114 16.25 -3.90 11.90
N CYS A 115 17.19 -4.02 10.97
CA CYS A 115 18.40 -4.84 11.16
C CYS A 115 19.43 -4.13 12.03
N SER A 116 19.61 -2.83 11.75
CA SER A 116 20.52 -1.95 12.47
C SER A 116 19.74 -0.74 12.97
N GLU A 117 20.01 -0.33 14.21
CA GLU A 117 19.45 0.92 14.73
C GLU A 117 20.07 2.13 14.02
N PRO A 118 19.36 3.28 13.98
CA PRO A 118 19.93 4.54 13.52
C PRO A 118 21.21 4.87 14.28
N CYS A 119 22.24 5.32 13.58
CA CYS A 119 23.52 5.68 14.20
C CYS A 119 23.39 6.92 15.07
N SER A 120 24.23 6.99 16.12
CA SER A 120 24.27 8.14 17.00
C SER A 120 24.97 9.31 16.30
N LYS A 121 24.86 10.50 16.89
CA LYS A 121 25.59 11.68 16.41
C LYS A 121 27.09 11.40 16.37
N GLY A 122 27.75 11.88 15.32
CA GLY A 122 29.18 11.66 15.09
C GLY A 122 29.56 10.27 14.56
N GLU A 123 28.57 9.42 14.26
CA GLU A 123 28.77 8.10 13.65
C GLU A 123 28.20 8.05 12.23
N ILE A 124 28.87 7.29 11.36
CA ILE A 124 28.42 7.02 9.99
C ILE A 124 27.97 5.56 9.84
N LYS A 125 27.10 5.31 8.87
CA LYS A 125 26.65 3.99 8.45
C LYS A 125 27.70 3.36 7.56
N VAL A 126 28.20 2.19 7.97
CA VAL A 126 29.11 1.38 7.15
C VAL A 126 28.46 0.05 6.82
N ILE A 127 28.23 -0.20 5.53
CA ILE A 127 27.67 -1.47 5.04
C ILE A 127 28.83 -2.41 4.70
N ARG A 128 28.87 -3.59 5.33
CA ARG A 128 29.93 -4.57 5.05
C ARG A 128 29.71 -5.26 3.71
N LYS A 129 30.81 -5.60 3.04
CA LYS A 129 30.75 -6.38 1.80
C LYS A 129 30.10 -7.74 2.08
N GLY A 130 28.98 -8.02 1.41
CA GLY A 130 28.21 -9.26 1.58
C GLY A 130 26.98 -9.13 2.47
N GLU A 131 26.77 -7.99 3.13
CA GLU A 131 25.54 -7.69 3.88
C GLU A 131 24.51 -6.96 3.00
N VAL A 132 23.25 -6.95 3.44
CA VAL A 132 22.14 -6.24 2.78
C VAL A 132 22.16 -4.75 3.11
N SER A 133 21.62 -3.91 2.22
CA SER A 133 21.69 -2.44 2.36
C SER A 133 21.03 -1.87 3.63
N CYS A 134 20.08 -2.59 4.24
CA CYS A 134 19.43 -2.20 5.49
C CYS A 134 20.19 -2.63 6.75
N CYS A 135 21.26 -3.40 6.62
CA CYS A 135 22.14 -3.80 7.72
C CYS A 135 23.45 -3.00 7.60
N TRP A 136 23.65 -2.08 8.52
CA TRP A 136 24.87 -1.28 8.63
C TRP A 136 25.46 -1.38 10.03
N ILE A 137 26.72 -1.01 10.18
CA ILE A 137 27.38 -0.82 11.46
C ILE A 137 27.68 0.66 11.62
N CYS A 138 27.38 1.20 12.79
CA CYS A 138 27.71 2.57 13.13
C CYS A 138 29.18 2.67 13.53
N THR A 139 29.92 3.53 12.84
CA THR A 139 31.34 3.76 13.08
C THR A 139 31.55 5.23 13.38
N ALA A 140 32.14 5.54 14.53
CA ALA A 140 32.47 6.91 14.91
C ALA A 140 33.50 7.52 13.94
N CYS A 141 33.29 8.79 13.59
CA CYS A 141 34.32 9.59 12.93
C CYS A 141 35.50 9.84 13.87
N LYS A 142 36.67 10.13 13.31
CA LYS A 142 37.83 10.53 14.13
C LYS A 142 37.64 11.93 14.70
N ASP A 143 38.39 12.26 15.75
CA ASP A 143 38.30 13.56 16.44
C ASP A 143 38.54 14.77 15.52
N ASN A 144 39.26 14.59 14.42
CA ASN A 144 39.55 15.63 13.42
C ASN A 144 38.60 15.59 12.20
N GLU A 145 37.58 14.75 12.23
CA GLU A 145 36.63 14.51 11.15
C GLU A 145 35.19 14.82 11.62
N TYR A 146 34.38 15.40 10.75
CA TYR A 146 32.95 15.61 10.97
C TYR A 146 32.12 14.72 10.03
N VAL A 147 30.89 14.44 10.42
CA VAL A 147 29.92 13.70 9.60
C VAL A 147 29.45 14.63 8.48
N GLN A 148 29.87 14.35 7.24
CA GLN A 148 29.43 15.12 6.07
C GLN A 148 28.07 14.63 5.55
N ASP A 149 27.91 13.31 5.53
CA ASP A 149 26.69 12.60 5.15
C ASP A 149 26.57 11.32 5.98
N GLU A 150 25.45 10.61 5.86
CA GLU A 150 25.20 9.39 6.65
C GLU A 150 26.23 8.26 6.43
N PHE A 151 27.13 8.36 5.44
CA PHE A 151 28.07 7.32 5.05
C PHE A 151 29.55 7.76 5.08
N THR A 152 29.83 9.05 5.28
CA THR A 152 31.15 9.64 5.05
C THR A 152 31.55 10.61 6.15
N CYS A 153 32.68 10.30 6.78
CA CYS A 153 33.42 11.23 7.64
C CYS A 153 34.37 12.06 6.79
N LYS A 154 34.40 13.37 7.00
CA LYS A 154 35.30 14.28 6.30
C LYS A 154 36.21 14.99 7.29
N ALA A 155 37.50 14.97 6.99
CA ALA A 155 38.51 15.67 7.79
C ALA A 155 38.39 17.19 7.68
N CYS A 156 38.60 17.88 8.80
CA CYS A 156 38.77 19.32 8.84
C CYS A 156 40.11 19.76 8.24
N ASP A 157 40.15 20.98 7.70
CA ASP A 157 41.38 21.61 7.25
C ASP A 157 42.32 21.88 8.43
N LEU A 158 43.62 21.93 8.16
CA LEU A 158 44.63 22.17 9.20
C LEU A 158 44.37 23.51 9.94
N GLY A 159 44.30 23.44 11.26
CA GLY A 159 43.99 24.57 12.13
C GLY A 159 42.51 24.74 12.48
N TRP A 160 41.64 23.88 11.94
CA TRP A 160 40.20 23.86 12.22
C TRP A 160 39.82 22.55 12.93
N TRP A 161 38.81 22.61 13.80
CA TRP A 161 38.34 21.47 14.59
C TRP A 161 36.81 21.30 14.47
N PRO A 162 36.28 20.07 14.44
CA PRO A 162 34.85 19.84 14.45
C PRO A 162 34.24 20.12 15.84
N ASP A 163 32.92 20.23 15.91
CA ASP A 163 32.20 20.39 17.16
C ASP A 163 32.18 19.09 17.99
N GLU A 164 31.80 19.17 19.28
CA GLU A 164 31.75 17.98 20.15
C GLU A 164 30.75 16.91 19.66
N GLU A 165 29.75 17.32 18.88
CA GLU A 165 28.75 16.41 18.30
C GLU A 165 29.20 15.81 16.95
N LEU A 166 30.32 16.27 16.38
CA LEU A 166 30.84 15.94 15.06
C LEU A 166 29.79 16.07 13.92
N GLU A 167 28.76 16.90 14.11
CA GLU A 167 27.69 17.23 13.14
C GLU A 167 27.91 18.61 12.48
N GLY A 168 28.84 19.39 13.01
CA GLY A 168 29.09 20.77 12.63
C GLY A 168 30.16 20.97 11.58
N MET A 169 30.18 22.19 11.04
CA MET A 169 31.25 22.65 10.18
C MET A 169 32.49 22.97 11.04
N CYS A 170 33.67 22.66 10.53
CA CYS A 170 34.92 22.92 11.25
C CYS A 170 35.05 24.41 11.61
N SER A 171 35.43 24.71 12.84
CA SER A 171 35.64 26.06 13.37
C SER A 171 37.07 26.21 13.92
N PHE A 172 37.52 27.45 14.07
CA PHE A 172 38.87 27.81 14.53
C PHE A 172 38.92 27.92 16.06
#